data_AF-A0A833H813-F1
#
_entry.id   AF-A0A833H813-F1
#
_cell.length_a   1.000
_cell.length_b   1.000
_cell.length_c   1.000
_cell.angle_alpha   90.00
_cell.angle_beta   90.00
_cell.angle_gamma   90.00
#
_symmetry.space_group_name_H-M   'P 1'
#
loop_
_entity.id
_entity.type
_entity.pdbx_description
1 polymer ?
#
loop_
_entity_poly.entity_id
_entity_poly.type
_entity_poly.pdbx_seq_one_letter_code
_entity_poly.pdbx_strand_id
1 'polypeptide(L)'
;MDRTNRRSFSVIALAAMFTAAVVALGYVLLGFIPMVLFALGFVGGLLFWILTPTEVPFAVIRVPYFLGLALFVLHKLEERYLDFFPALSRLTGVPVPEGGSSLAMLLYAFAGMWLLIPWLVGRGLAFGYFLAWTFFASMGITELAHFAFPVFTGGPYGYFPGMASVLPLAPIAWWGMWRLAFGRDFMRDRAA
;
A
#
# COMPACT_ATOMS: atom_id res chain seq x y z
N MET A 1 -27.44 -14.77 6.93
CA MET A 1 -27.16 -14.30 5.56
C MET A 1 -25.70 -14.63 5.28
N ASP A 2 -25.47 -15.72 4.56
CA ASP A 2 -24.13 -16.23 4.26
C ASP A 2 -23.50 -15.40 3.14
N ARG A 3 -22.97 -14.21 3.48
CA ARG A 3 -22.13 -13.41 2.58
C ARG A 3 -20.68 -13.88 2.75
N THR A 4 -20.42 -15.12 2.34
CA THR A 4 -19.05 -15.58 2.11
C THR A 4 -18.36 -14.63 1.15
N ASN A 5 -17.12 -14.27 1.46
CA ASN A 5 -16.30 -13.38 0.64
C ASN A 5 -15.85 -14.11 -0.62
N ARG A 6 -16.78 -14.43 -1.53
CA ARG A 6 -16.46 -15.21 -2.73
C ARG A 6 -15.62 -14.35 -3.65
N ARG A 7 -14.32 -14.63 -3.66
CA ARG A 7 -13.37 -14.18 -4.69
C ARG A 7 -13.76 -14.82 -6.01
N SER A 8 -14.78 -14.27 -6.67
CA SER A 8 -15.13 -14.73 -8.00
C SER A 8 -13.97 -14.44 -8.95
N PHE A 9 -13.86 -15.24 -10.01
CA PHE A 9 -12.85 -15.04 -11.03
C PHE A 9 -12.81 -13.59 -11.55
N SER A 10 -13.99 -12.99 -11.76
CA SER A 10 -14.11 -11.59 -12.20
C SER A 10 -13.50 -10.59 -11.21
N VAL A 11 -13.65 -10.80 -9.90
CA VAL A 11 -13.04 -9.90 -8.89
C VAL A 11 -11.53 -10.08 -8.83
N ILE A 12 -11.03 -11.33 -8.96
CA ILE A 12 -9.59 -11.59 -9.03
C ILE A 12 -8.99 -10.96 -10.28
N ALA A 13 -9.64 -11.11 -11.44
CA ALA A 13 -9.22 -10.48 -12.68
C ALA A 13 -9.21 -8.94 -12.55
N LEU A 14 -10.23 -8.34 -11.94
CA LEU A 14 -10.26 -6.91 -11.66
C LEU A 14 -9.09 -6.46 -10.76
N ALA A 15 -8.81 -7.19 -9.69
CA ALA A 15 -7.68 -6.90 -8.79
C ALA A 15 -6.32 -7.05 -9.47
N ALA A 16 -6.16 -8.05 -10.34
CA ALA A 16 -4.97 -8.25 -11.14
C ALA A 16 -4.77 -7.14 -12.17
N MET A 17 -5.83 -6.73 -12.89
CA MET A 17 -5.77 -5.59 -13.82
C MET A 17 -5.45 -4.28 -13.10
N PHE A 18 -6.05 -4.05 -11.94
CA PHE A 18 -5.74 -2.88 -11.11
C PHE A 18 -4.26 -2.87 -10.69
N THR A 19 -3.75 -4.00 -10.21
CA THR A 19 -2.34 -4.17 -9.85
C THR A 19 -1.41 -3.92 -11.04
N ALA A 20 -1.71 -4.54 -12.18
CA ALA A 20 -0.92 -4.38 -13.40
C ALA A 20 -0.92 -2.92 -13.89
N ALA A 21 -2.06 -2.22 -13.83
CA ALA A 21 -2.16 -0.82 -14.20
C ALA A 21 -1.29 0.08 -13.32
N VAL A 22 -1.31 -0.12 -11.99
CA VAL A 22 -0.47 0.67 -11.06
C VAL A 22 1.02 0.40 -11.27
N VAL A 23 1.42 -0.87 -11.43
CA VAL A 23 2.82 -1.26 -11.67
C VAL A 23 3.32 -0.71 -13.01
N ALA A 24 2.51 -0.81 -14.07
CA ALA A 24 2.83 -0.25 -15.37
C ALA A 24 2.94 1.28 -15.33
N LEU A 25 2.04 1.95 -14.60
CA LEU A 25 2.09 3.39 -14.44
C LEU A 25 3.32 3.84 -13.63
N GLY A 26 3.69 3.09 -12.60
CA GLY A 26 4.94 3.28 -11.86
C GLY A 26 6.16 3.18 -12.78
N TYR A 27 6.18 2.23 -13.71
CA TYR A 27 7.25 2.13 -14.71
C TYR A 27 7.30 3.33 -15.63
N VAL A 28 6.16 3.69 -16.22
CA VAL A 28 6.08 4.77 -17.22
C VAL A 28 6.44 6.12 -16.61
N LEU A 29 6.01 6.40 -15.37
CA LEU A 29 6.25 7.67 -14.72
C LEU A 29 7.59 7.74 -13.99
N LEU A 30 7.99 6.68 -13.29
CA LEU A 30 9.05 6.73 -12.29
C LEU A 30 10.22 5.78 -12.62
N GLY A 31 10.08 4.95 -13.64
CA GLY A 31 11.09 4.01 -14.11
C GLY A 31 11.13 2.67 -13.36
N PHE A 32 12.19 1.91 -13.61
CA PHE A 32 12.28 0.51 -13.19
C PHE A 32 12.31 0.32 -11.67
N ILE A 33 13.14 1.09 -10.94
CA ILE A 33 13.27 0.93 -9.48
C ILE A 33 11.93 1.18 -8.78
N PRO A 34 11.23 2.32 -9.00
CA PRO A 34 9.93 2.54 -8.38
C PRO A 34 8.85 1.57 -8.85
N MET A 35 8.92 1.07 -10.09
CA MET A 35 8.03 -0.01 -10.57
C MET A 35 8.18 -1.27 -9.72
N VAL A 36 9.41 -1.71 -9.44
CA VAL A 36 9.66 -2.89 -8.59
C VAL A 36 9.10 -2.66 -7.18
N LEU A 37 9.26 -1.46 -6.64
CA LEU A 37 8.72 -1.10 -5.33
C LEU A 37 7.18 -1.12 -5.29
N PHE A 38 6.52 -0.59 -6.33
CA PHE A 38 5.07 -0.71 -6.48
C PHE A 38 4.65 -2.18 -6.63
N ALA A 39 5.41 -2.98 -7.36
CA ALA A 39 5.13 -4.41 -7.47
C ALA A 39 5.17 -5.11 -6.10
N LEU A 40 6.15 -4.82 -5.24
CA LEU A 40 6.21 -5.39 -3.88
C LEU A 40 4.93 -5.11 -3.07
N GLY A 41 4.39 -3.90 -3.15
CA GLY A 41 3.19 -3.50 -2.42
C GLY A 41 1.90 -4.05 -3.04
N PHE A 42 1.72 -3.88 -4.35
CA PHE A 42 0.48 -4.24 -5.04
C PHE A 42 0.41 -5.73 -5.40
N VAL A 43 1.49 -6.31 -5.94
CA VAL A 43 1.54 -7.77 -6.20
C VAL A 43 1.61 -8.51 -4.87
N GLY A 44 2.42 -8.05 -3.91
CA GLY A 44 2.45 -8.62 -2.56
C GLY A 44 1.07 -8.60 -1.90
N GLY A 45 0.38 -7.46 -1.92
CA GLY A 45 -0.98 -7.34 -1.41
C GLY A 45 -1.99 -8.24 -2.14
N LEU A 46 -1.90 -8.36 -3.47
CA LEU A 46 -2.71 -9.29 -4.26
C LEU A 46 -2.49 -10.74 -3.82
N LEU A 47 -1.23 -11.16 -3.68
CA LEU A 47 -0.87 -12.50 -3.24
C LEU A 47 -1.34 -12.78 -1.81
N PHE A 48 -1.11 -11.86 -0.86
CA PHE A 48 -1.59 -12.03 0.51
C PHE A 48 -3.11 -12.14 0.57
N TRP A 49 -3.82 -11.32 -0.22
CA TRP A 49 -5.28 -11.41 -0.29
C TRP A 49 -5.75 -12.73 -0.87
N ILE A 50 -5.12 -13.25 -1.93
CA ILE A 50 -5.50 -14.56 -2.52
C ILE A 50 -5.21 -15.71 -1.55
N LEU A 51 -4.05 -15.70 -0.90
CA LEU A 51 -3.57 -16.81 -0.07
C LEU A 51 -4.18 -16.81 1.33
N THR A 52 -4.61 -15.66 1.85
CA THR A 52 -5.09 -15.53 3.23
C THR A 52 -6.61 -15.46 3.29
N PRO A 53 -7.32 -16.39 3.95
CA PRO A 53 -8.77 -16.30 4.12
C PRO A 53 -9.17 -15.05 4.91
N THR A 54 -9.64 -14.01 4.22
CA THR A 54 -9.88 -12.69 4.83
C THR A 54 -11.39 -12.43 4.94
N GLU A 55 -11.97 -12.63 6.11
CA GLU A 55 -13.41 -12.36 6.36
C GLU A 55 -13.60 -11.71 7.74
N VAL A 56 -12.95 -10.57 7.94
CA VAL A 56 -13.08 -9.78 9.17
C VAL A 56 -13.95 -8.55 8.94
N PRO A 57 -14.90 -8.20 9.83
CA PRO A 57 -15.64 -6.97 9.68
C PRO A 57 -14.69 -5.77 9.75
N PHE A 58 -15.01 -4.66 9.05
CA PHE A 58 -14.15 -3.47 9.03
C PHE A 58 -13.76 -2.97 10.44
N ALA A 59 -14.62 -3.18 11.45
CA ALA A 59 -14.33 -2.86 12.84
C ALA A 59 -13.01 -3.48 13.36
N VAL A 60 -12.61 -4.66 12.87
CA VAL A 60 -11.38 -5.35 13.26
C VAL A 60 -10.13 -4.60 12.80
N ILE A 61 -10.18 -3.95 11.64
CA ILE A 61 -9.06 -3.23 11.02
C ILE A 61 -9.20 -1.70 11.08
N ARG A 62 -10.30 -1.19 11.66
CA ARG A 62 -10.63 0.24 11.66
C ARG A 62 -9.49 1.11 12.19
N VAL A 63 -8.94 0.72 13.34
CA VAL A 63 -7.87 1.48 14.02
C VAL A 63 -6.58 1.48 13.19
N PRO A 64 -5.97 0.32 12.83
CA PRO A 64 -4.77 0.34 12.00
C PRO A 64 -4.99 1.00 10.64
N TYR A 65 -6.20 0.92 10.08
CA TYR A 65 -6.53 1.61 8.82
C TYR A 65 -6.43 3.13 8.97
N PHE A 66 -7.14 3.74 9.92
CA PHE A 66 -7.14 5.20 10.04
C PHE A 66 -5.80 5.75 10.53
N LEU A 67 -5.12 5.04 11.44
CA LEU A 67 -3.76 5.40 11.84
C LEU A 67 -2.79 5.28 10.67
N GLY A 68 -2.85 4.18 9.92
CA GLY A 68 -2.03 4.00 8.72
C GLY A 68 -2.30 5.09 7.69
N LEU A 69 -3.56 5.50 7.49
CA LEU A 69 -3.92 6.55 6.54
C LEU A 69 -3.36 7.90 6.98
N ALA A 70 -3.48 8.25 8.26
CA ALA A 70 -2.91 9.48 8.80
C ALA A 70 -1.38 9.50 8.68
N LEU A 71 -0.72 8.38 9.01
CA LEU A 71 0.73 8.24 8.88
C LEU A 71 1.20 8.23 7.42
N PHE A 72 0.41 7.67 6.50
CA PHE A 72 0.68 7.75 5.07
C PHE A 72 0.62 9.19 4.56
N VAL A 73 -0.38 9.98 5.00
CA VAL A 73 -0.43 11.41 4.67
C VAL A 73 0.80 12.12 5.22
N LEU A 74 1.16 11.89 6.49
CA LEU A 74 2.37 12.46 7.09
C LEU A 74 3.63 12.06 6.31
N HIS A 75 3.72 10.80 5.87
CA HIS A 75 4.82 10.28 5.09
C HIS A 75 4.94 10.97 3.73
N LYS A 76 3.82 11.18 3.03
CA LYS A 76 3.81 11.94 1.76
C LYS A 76 4.12 13.43 1.95
N LEU A 77 3.79 14.01 3.10
CA LEU A 77 4.24 15.37 3.44
C LEU A 77 5.76 15.41 3.68
N GLU A 78 6.32 14.46 4.44
CA GLU A 78 7.77 14.35 4.64
C GLU A 78 8.51 14.23 3.30
N GLU A 79 8.09 13.30 2.43
CA GLU A 79 8.65 13.14 1.09
C GLU A 79 8.59 14.42 0.26
N ARG A 80 7.46 15.15 0.36
CA ARG A 80 7.25 16.37 -0.41
C ARG A 80 8.13 17.52 0.06
N TYR A 81 8.26 17.71 1.37
CA TYR A 81 9.00 18.84 1.96
C TYR A 81 10.50 18.59 2.06
N LEU A 82 10.93 17.32 2.01
CA LEU A 82 12.34 16.93 2.08
C LEU A 82 12.88 16.41 0.75
N ASP A 83 12.19 16.69 -0.36
CA ASP A 83 12.68 16.45 -1.73
C ASP A 83 12.98 14.97 -2.06
N PHE A 84 12.06 14.06 -1.70
CA PHE A 84 12.14 12.65 -2.06
C PHE A 84 12.29 12.44 -3.58
N PHE A 85 11.41 13.04 -4.39
CA PHE A 85 11.45 12.85 -5.85
C PHE A 85 12.76 13.37 -6.47
N PRO A 86 13.25 14.58 -6.13
CA PRO A 86 14.59 15.00 -6.54
C PRO A 86 15.71 14.04 -6.11
N ALA A 87 15.66 13.51 -4.89
CA ALA A 87 16.65 12.54 -4.41
C ALA A 87 16.60 11.22 -5.19
N LEU A 88 15.39 10.71 -5.44
CA LEU A 88 15.16 9.51 -6.24
C LEU A 88 15.59 9.71 -7.69
N SER A 89 15.31 10.87 -8.28
CA SER A 89 15.71 11.21 -9.66
C SER A 89 17.23 11.19 -9.82
N ARG A 90 17.99 11.72 -8.85
CA ARG A 90 19.46 11.62 -8.83
C ARG A 90 19.95 10.18 -8.74
N LEU A 91 19.22 9.32 -8.02
CA LEU A 91 19.59 7.92 -7.84
C LEU A 91 19.28 7.07 -9.08
N THR A 92 18.16 7.30 -9.74
CA THR A 92 17.68 6.46 -10.85
C THR A 92 18.03 7.01 -12.23
N GLY A 93 18.38 8.30 -12.33
CA GLY A 93 18.53 9.01 -13.60
C GLY A 93 17.19 9.30 -14.29
N VAL A 94 16.06 8.99 -13.66
CA VAL A 94 14.72 9.24 -14.22
C VAL A 94 14.26 10.63 -13.80
N PRO A 95 13.80 11.50 -14.72
CA PRO A 95 13.29 12.83 -14.38
C PRO A 95 12.11 12.77 -13.40
N VAL A 96 11.99 13.78 -12.54
CA VAL A 96 10.82 13.95 -11.68
C VAL A 96 9.57 14.16 -12.55
N PRO A 97 8.48 13.38 -12.36
CA PRO A 97 7.26 13.57 -13.13
C PRO A 97 6.63 14.94 -12.91
N GLU A 98 6.00 15.46 -13.96
CA GLU A 98 5.13 16.63 -13.83
C GLU A 98 3.87 16.25 -13.03
N GLY A 99 3.75 16.79 -11.81
CA GLY A 99 2.67 16.44 -10.88
C GLY A 99 1.25 16.75 -11.38
N GLY A 100 1.11 17.68 -12.34
CA GLY A 100 -0.17 18.01 -12.97
C GLY A 100 -0.51 17.20 -14.23
N SER A 101 0.36 16.29 -14.65
CA SER A 101 0.11 15.47 -15.84
C SER A 101 -1.06 14.50 -15.62
N SER A 102 -1.75 14.14 -16.70
CA SER A 102 -2.88 13.20 -16.65
C SER A 102 -2.48 11.84 -16.05
N LEU A 103 -1.27 11.38 -16.34
CA LEU A 103 -0.72 10.14 -15.80
C LEU A 103 -0.41 10.25 -14.30
N ALA A 104 0.16 11.36 -13.83
CA ALA A 104 0.37 11.58 -12.40
C ALA A 104 -0.96 11.65 -11.64
N MET A 105 -1.95 12.35 -12.20
CA MET A 105 -3.31 12.40 -11.64
C MET A 105 -3.97 11.02 -11.60
N LEU A 106 -3.76 10.18 -12.62
CA LEU A 106 -4.24 8.80 -12.62
C LEU A 106 -3.56 7.96 -11.52
N LEU A 107 -2.25 8.14 -11.29
CA LEU A 107 -1.55 7.45 -10.21
C LEU A 107 -2.10 7.86 -8.84
N TYR A 108 -2.35 9.16 -8.63
CA TYR A 108 -3.00 9.64 -7.42
C TYR A 108 -4.43 9.12 -7.27
N ALA A 109 -5.18 9.00 -8.36
CA ALA A 109 -6.51 8.38 -8.33
C ALA A 109 -6.44 6.92 -7.89
N PHE A 110 -5.47 6.14 -8.38
CA PHE A 110 -5.26 4.76 -7.94
C PHE A 110 -4.90 4.67 -6.46
N ALA A 111 -4.02 5.53 -5.95
CA ALA A 111 -3.74 5.61 -4.50
C ALA A 111 -5.00 6.02 -3.71
N GLY A 112 -5.78 6.96 -4.26
CA GLY A 112 -7.04 7.44 -3.69
C GLY A 112 -8.11 6.35 -3.56
N MET A 113 -8.03 5.26 -4.32
CA MET A 113 -8.94 4.11 -4.17
C MET A 113 -8.86 3.46 -2.79
N TRP A 114 -7.76 3.62 -2.05
CA TRP A 114 -7.67 3.18 -0.66
C TRP A 114 -8.66 3.89 0.27
N LEU A 115 -9.20 5.06 -0.11
CA LEU A 115 -10.28 5.73 0.64
C LEU A 115 -11.60 4.96 0.57
N LEU A 116 -11.77 4.04 -0.39
CA LEU A 116 -12.97 3.22 -0.51
C LEU A 116 -12.97 1.99 0.42
N ILE A 117 -11.83 1.70 1.08
CA ILE A 117 -11.67 0.52 1.94
C ILE A 117 -12.78 0.41 3.01
N PRO A 118 -13.10 1.46 3.81
CA PRO A 118 -14.12 1.36 4.85
C PRO A 118 -15.49 0.97 4.30
N TRP A 119 -15.85 1.54 3.14
CA TRP A 119 -17.13 1.31 2.49
C TRP A 119 -17.22 -0.09 1.87
N LEU A 120 -16.19 -0.51 1.14
CA LEU A 120 -16.14 -1.82 0.48
C LEU A 120 -16.06 -2.97 1.50
N VAL A 121 -15.14 -2.87 2.47
CA VAL A 121 -14.98 -3.88 3.53
C VAL A 121 -16.22 -3.90 4.44
N GLY A 122 -16.79 -2.74 4.77
CA GLY A 122 -18.04 -2.65 5.53
C GLY A 122 -19.23 -3.35 4.86
N ARG A 123 -19.19 -3.52 3.53
CA ARG A 123 -20.19 -4.27 2.75
C ARG A 123 -19.83 -5.73 2.50
N GLY A 124 -18.66 -6.16 2.97
CA GLY A 124 -18.15 -7.51 2.74
C GLY A 124 -17.72 -7.75 1.28
N LEU A 125 -17.36 -6.70 0.53
CA LEU A 125 -16.96 -6.84 -0.87
C LEU A 125 -15.50 -7.27 -0.97
N ALA A 126 -15.28 -8.35 -1.72
CA ALA A 126 -13.98 -8.99 -1.94
C ALA A 126 -12.88 -8.01 -2.40
N PHE A 127 -13.22 -7.09 -3.30
CA PHE A 127 -12.31 -6.05 -3.78
C PHE A 127 -11.86 -5.08 -2.67
N GLY A 128 -12.70 -4.83 -1.67
CA GLY A 128 -12.33 -4.00 -0.52
C GLY A 128 -11.21 -4.62 0.31
N TYR A 129 -11.23 -5.94 0.47
CA TYR A 129 -10.16 -6.65 1.17
C TYR A 129 -8.87 -6.70 0.36
N PHE A 130 -8.96 -6.82 -0.97
CA PHE A 130 -7.80 -6.64 -1.85
C PHE A 130 -7.16 -5.25 -1.63
N LEU A 131 -7.95 -4.18 -1.65
CA LEU A 131 -7.45 -2.84 -1.40
C LEU A 131 -6.84 -2.69 0.00
N ALA A 132 -7.44 -3.30 1.03
CA ALA A 132 -6.87 -3.29 2.38
C ALA A 132 -5.52 -3.99 2.45
N TRP A 133 -5.37 -5.13 1.77
CA TRP A 133 -4.09 -5.84 1.70
C TRP A 133 -3.03 -5.06 0.93
N THR A 134 -3.37 -4.43 -0.20
CA THR A 134 -2.40 -3.61 -0.95
C THR A 134 -2.03 -2.34 -0.20
N PHE A 135 -2.97 -1.71 0.51
CA PHE A 135 -2.70 -0.57 1.37
C PHE A 135 -1.67 -0.94 2.43
N PHE A 136 -1.95 -1.95 3.26
CA PHE A 136 -1.03 -2.32 4.32
C PHE A 136 0.28 -2.93 3.82
N ALA A 137 0.28 -3.69 2.72
CA ALA A 137 1.51 -4.20 2.13
C ALA A 137 2.39 -3.06 1.58
N SER A 138 1.80 -2.05 0.95
CA SER A 138 2.57 -0.88 0.48
C SER A 138 3.19 -0.14 1.66
N MET A 139 2.41 0.18 2.70
CA MET A 139 2.91 0.90 3.88
C MET A 139 3.91 0.08 4.70
N GLY A 140 3.71 -1.23 4.82
CA GLY A 140 4.49 -2.11 5.67
C GLY A 140 5.69 -2.77 5.00
N ILE A 141 5.75 -2.79 3.66
CA ILE A 141 6.81 -3.49 2.92
C ILE A 141 7.48 -2.52 1.96
N THR A 142 6.72 -1.89 1.07
CA THR A 142 7.28 -1.02 0.03
C THR A 142 7.99 0.20 0.64
N GLU A 143 7.37 0.90 1.58
CA GLU A 143 7.95 2.13 2.14
C GLU A 143 9.22 1.87 2.99
N LEU A 144 9.52 0.63 3.35
CA LEU A 144 10.82 0.30 3.97
C LEU A 144 12.00 0.51 3.02
N ALA A 145 11.75 0.65 1.70
CA ALA A 145 12.78 0.98 0.71
C ALA A 145 13.52 2.28 1.02
N HIS A 146 12.92 3.20 1.79
CA HIS A 146 13.59 4.42 2.25
C HIS A 146 14.86 4.13 3.06
N PHE A 147 14.91 2.98 3.75
CA PHE A 147 16.12 2.54 4.46
C PHE A 147 17.16 1.88 3.54
N ALA A 148 16.74 1.43 2.35
CA ALA A 148 17.63 0.83 1.37
C ALA A 148 18.26 1.88 0.44
N PHE A 149 17.55 2.95 0.08
CA PHE A 149 18.05 3.96 -0.86
C PHE A 149 19.43 4.55 -0.53
N PRO A 150 19.75 4.90 0.73
CA PRO A 150 21.08 5.44 1.08
C PRO A 150 22.24 4.53 0.67
N VAL A 151 22.05 3.21 0.68
CA VAL A 151 23.08 2.22 0.30
C VAL A 151 23.55 2.41 -1.15
N PHE A 152 22.72 2.98 -2.01
CA PHE A 152 23.00 3.17 -3.43
C PHE A 152 23.49 4.59 -3.77
N THR A 153 23.66 5.47 -2.77
CA THR A 153 24.08 6.86 -3.00
C THR A 153 25.59 7.05 -3.17
N GLY A 154 26.39 6.01 -2.90
CA GLY A 154 27.86 6.05 -3.00
C GLY A 154 28.57 6.81 -1.86
N GLY A 155 27.82 7.45 -0.96
CA GLY A 155 28.32 8.14 0.23
C GLY A 155 28.15 7.33 1.53
N PRO A 156 28.51 7.90 2.69
CA PRO A 156 28.17 7.30 3.98
C PRO A 156 26.65 7.19 4.14
N TYR A 157 26.19 6.16 4.87
CA TYR A 157 24.78 5.97 5.14
C TYR A 157 24.19 7.20 5.83
N GLY A 158 23.19 7.79 5.20
CA GLY A 158 22.57 9.03 5.65
C GLY A 158 21.05 8.95 5.59
N TYR A 159 20.40 9.99 6.10
CA TYR A 159 18.95 10.09 6.06
C TYR A 159 18.45 10.23 4.61
N PHE A 160 17.41 9.47 4.27
CA PHE A 160 16.65 9.60 3.04
C PHE A 160 15.24 10.12 3.35
N PRO A 161 14.71 11.09 2.59
CA PRO A 161 13.37 11.64 2.80
C PRO A 161 12.33 10.53 2.87
N GLY A 162 11.58 10.43 3.98
CA GLY A 162 10.58 9.39 4.23
C GLY A 162 10.97 8.36 5.30
N MET A 163 12.26 8.23 5.66
CA MET A 163 12.68 7.27 6.70
C MET A 163 12.02 7.52 8.06
N ALA A 164 11.77 8.77 8.44
CA ALA A 164 11.30 9.10 9.78
C ALA A 164 9.83 8.69 9.97
N SER A 165 8.96 9.01 9.02
CA SER A 165 7.55 8.62 9.03
C SER A 165 7.32 7.14 8.78
N VAL A 166 8.24 6.44 8.10
CA VAL A 166 8.12 4.99 7.90
C VAL A 166 8.26 4.21 9.21
N LEU A 167 9.06 4.71 10.16
CA LEU A 167 9.26 4.06 11.47
C LEU A 167 7.95 3.76 12.21
N PRO A 168 6.99 4.70 12.35
CA PRO A 168 5.67 4.38 12.90
C PRO A 168 4.71 3.78 11.86
N LEU A 169 4.82 4.13 10.58
CA LEU A 169 3.90 3.67 9.54
C LEU A 169 3.95 2.16 9.31
N ALA A 170 5.15 1.58 9.17
CA ALA A 170 5.30 0.17 8.85
C ALA A 170 4.77 -0.76 9.97
N PRO A 171 5.07 -0.54 11.27
CA PRO A 171 4.47 -1.32 12.36
C PRO A 171 2.94 -1.25 12.40
N ILE A 172 2.34 -0.08 12.15
CA ILE A 172 0.88 0.06 12.08
C ILE A 172 0.32 -0.71 10.89
N ALA A 173 1.02 -0.73 9.77
CA ALA A 173 0.63 -1.50 8.60
C ALA A 173 0.72 -3.01 8.86
N TRP A 174 1.79 -3.49 9.50
CA TRP A 174 1.92 -4.88 9.93
C TRP A 174 0.82 -5.28 10.90
N TRP A 175 0.46 -4.40 11.83
CA TRP A 175 -0.69 -4.63 12.71
C TRP A 175 -1.99 -4.76 11.91
N GLY A 176 -2.19 -3.93 10.89
CA GLY A 176 -3.30 -4.06 9.94
C GLY A 176 -3.34 -5.41 9.22
N MET A 177 -2.21 -5.87 8.68
CA MET A 177 -2.07 -7.18 8.04
C MET A 177 -2.36 -8.31 9.02
N TRP A 178 -1.83 -8.24 10.24
CA TRP A 178 -2.08 -9.22 11.29
C TRP A 178 -3.57 -9.31 11.64
N ARG A 179 -4.25 -8.16 11.76
CA ARG A 179 -5.70 -8.09 12.01
C ARG A 179 -6.53 -8.65 10.85
N LEU A 180 -6.09 -8.47 9.60
CA LEU A 180 -6.72 -9.09 8.43
C LEU A 180 -6.57 -10.61 8.42
N ALA A 181 -5.39 -11.12 8.76
CA ALA A 181 -5.07 -12.55 8.73
C ALA A 181 -5.72 -13.32 9.88
N PHE A 182 -5.64 -12.80 11.11
CA PHE A 182 -5.96 -13.53 12.33
C PHE A 182 -7.10 -12.93 13.15
N GLY A 183 -7.70 -11.83 12.68
CA GLY A 183 -8.74 -11.13 13.44
C GLY A 183 -10.01 -11.94 13.67
N ARG A 184 -10.27 -12.99 12.88
CA ARG A 184 -11.41 -13.90 13.10
C ARG A 184 -11.25 -14.76 14.33
N ASP A 185 -10.06 -15.31 14.55
CA ASP A 185 -9.79 -16.21 15.66
C ASP A 185 -9.98 -15.47 17.00
N PHE A 186 -9.48 -14.24 17.06
CA PHE A 186 -9.67 -13.37 18.22
C PHE A 186 -11.14 -13.04 18.52
N MET A 187 -11.98 -12.91 17.50
CA MET A 187 -13.42 -12.66 17.68
C MET A 187 -14.14 -13.92 18.16
N ARG A 188 -13.69 -15.10 17.72
CA ARG A 188 -14.26 -16.40 18.12
C ARG A 188 -13.93 -16.70 19.59
N ASP A 189 -12.71 -16.46 20.02
CA ASP A 189 -12.26 -16.73 21.40
C ASP A 189 -12.93 -15.83 22.44
N ARG A 190 -13.40 -14.64 22.06
CA ARG A 190 -14.15 -13.72 22.95
C ARG A 190 -15.65 -13.98 23.00
N ALA A 191 -16.17 -14.83 22.12
CA ALA A 191 -17.59 -15.18 22.07
C ALA A 191 -17.89 -16.53 22.75
N ALA A 192 -16.85 -17.26 23.18
CA ALA A 192 -16.92 -18.49 23.97
C ALA A 192 -16.74 -18.18 25.46
#